data_AF-A0A962GLL0-F1
#
_entry.id   AF-A0A962GLL0-F1
#
_cell.length_a   1.000
_cell.length_b   1.000
_cell.length_c   1.000
_cell.angle_alpha   90.00
_cell.angle_beta   90.00
_cell.angle_gamma   90.00
#
_symmetry.space_group_name_H-M   'P 1'
#
loop_
_entity.id
_entity.type
_entity.pdbx_description
1 polymer ?
#
loop_
_entity_poly.entity_id
_entity_poly.type
_entity_poly.pdbx_seq_one_letter_code
_entity_poly.pdbx_strand_id
1 'polypeptide(L)' 'MSNLTAKDLYGCMTALATPMHEDGQVDYIQWQKLVQSQIDAEINGIVV' A
#
# COMPACT_ATOMS: atom_id res chain seq x y z
N MET A 1 -17.30 -9.58 -2.29
CA MET A 1 -16.69 -8.46 -3.04
C MET A 1 -17.31 -7.17 -2.53
N SER A 2 -16.51 -6.21 -2.08
CA SER A 2 -17.02 -4.89 -1.69
C SER A 2 -17.44 -4.09 -2.94
N ASN A 3 -18.56 -3.37 -2.87
CA ASN A 3 -19.03 -2.48 -3.93
C ASN A 3 -18.36 -1.11 -3.80
N LEU A 4 -17.04 -1.05 -4.00
CA LEU A 4 -16.31 0.22 -3.99
C LEU A 4 -16.65 1.00 -5.27
N THR A 5 -16.97 2.27 -5.15
CA THR A 5 -17.28 3.18 -6.26
C THR A 5 -16.30 4.35 -6.29
N ALA A 6 -16.29 5.12 -7.37
CA ALA A 6 -15.44 6.31 -7.47
C ALA A 6 -15.71 7.36 -6.38
N LYS A 7 -16.92 7.39 -5.79
CA LYS A 7 -17.25 8.30 -4.70
C LYS A 7 -16.57 7.93 -3.38
N ASP A 8 -16.15 6.67 -3.25
CA ASP A 8 -15.48 6.15 -2.05
C ASP A 8 -13.96 6.39 -2.11
N LEU A 9 -13.42 6.83 -3.25
CA LEU A 9 -12.01 7.15 -3.46
C LEU A 9 -11.77 8.65 -3.19
N TYR A 10 -11.39 8.99 -1.96
CA TYR A 10 -11.09 10.37 -1.56
C TYR A 10 -9.86 10.43 -0.64
N GLY A 11 -9.32 11.63 -0.45
CA GLY A 11 -8.18 11.87 0.44
C GLY A 11 -6.82 11.61 -0.21
N CYS A 12 -5.84 11.22 0.59
CA CYS A 12 -4.48 10.94 0.13
C CYS A 12 -4.36 9.45 -0.27
N MET A 13 -3.90 9.21 -1.49
CA MET A 13 -3.57 7.87 -1.98
C MET A 13 -2.10 7.83 -2.34
N THR A 14 -1.40 6.78 -1.91
CA THR A 14 0.04 6.61 -2.15
C THR A 14 0.30 5.40 -3.04
N ALA A 15 1.27 5.54 -3.96
CA ALA A 15 1.77 4.39 -4.72
C ALA A 15 2.92 3.75 -3.92
N LEU A 16 2.80 2.47 -3.61
CA LEU A 16 3.81 1.77 -2.81
C LEU A 16 4.87 1.16 -3.72
N ALA A 17 6.14 1.44 -3.44
CA ALA A 17 7.23 0.72 -4.08
C ALA A 17 7.20 -0.75 -3.62
N THR A 18 7.44 -1.69 -4.53
CA THR A 18 7.61 -3.12 -4.22
C THR A 18 9.05 -3.33 -3.70
N PRO A 19 9.25 -3.64 -2.41
CA PRO A 19 10.57 -3.93 -1.87
C PRO A 19 11.07 -5.24 -2.44
N MET A 20 12.34 -5.25 -2.83
CA MET A 20 13.01 -6.41 -3.41
C MET A 20 14.25 -6.72 -2.57
N HIS A 21 14.53 -8.01 -2.40
CA HIS A 21 15.83 -8.48 -1.96
C HIS A 21 16.86 -8.35 -3.09
N GLU A 22 18.16 -8.42 -2.75
CA GLU A 22 19.25 -8.35 -3.74
C GLU A 22 19.19 -9.49 -4.77
N ASP A 23 18.57 -10.62 -4.42
CA ASP A 23 18.36 -11.76 -5.30
C ASP A 23 17.17 -11.60 -6.27
N GLY A 24 16.47 -10.47 -6.21
CA GLY A 24 15.33 -10.17 -7.07
C GLY A 24 14.01 -10.80 -6.63
N GLN A 25 13.94 -11.43 -5.45
CA GLN A 25 12.66 -11.83 -4.84
C GLN A 25 12.01 -10.66 -4.11
N VAL A 26 10.68 -10.68 -4.01
CA VAL A 26 9.92 -9.67 -3.25
C VAL A 26 10.21 -9.83 -1.75
N ASP A 27 10.54 -8.72 -1.08
CA ASP A 27 10.67 -8.68 0.38
C ASP A 27 9.31 -8.37 1.02
N TYR A 28 8.57 -9.43 1.32
CA TYR A 28 7.25 -9.34 1.93
C TYR A 28 7.26 -8.79 3.36
N ILE A 29 8.35 -8.97 4.11
CA ILE A 29 8.46 -8.45 5.49
C ILE A 29 8.56 -6.92 5.45
N GLN A 30 9.39 -6.38 4.56
CA GLN A 30 9.49 -4.94 4.36
C GLN A 30 8.22 -4.38 3.75
N TRP A 31 7.57 -5.10 2.83
CA TRP A 31 6.29 -4.67 2.27
C TRP A 31 5.20 -4.57 3.35
N GLN A 32 5.11 -5.53 4.27
CA GLN A 32 4.17 -5.47 5.40
C GLN A 32 4.43 -4.26 6.31
N LYS A 33 5.69 -3.93 6.59
CA LYS A 33 6.06 -2.73 7.36
C LYS A 33 5.67 -1.44 6.63
N LEU A 34 5.83 -1.39 5.30
CA LEU A 34 5.42 -0.25 4.50
C LEU A 34 3.89 -0.08 4.50
N VAL A 35 3.13 -1.17 4.40
CA VAL A 35 1.67 -1.12 4.53
C VAL A 35 1.27 -0.61 5.93
N GLN A 36 1.91 -1.13 6.99
CA GLN A 36 1.64 -0.67 8.35
C GLN A 36 1.93 0.83 8.52
N SER A 37 3.01 1.34 7.93
CA SER A 37 3.32 2.78 8.02
C SER A 37 2.30 3.66 7.28
N GLN A 38 1.68 3.17 6.20
CA GLN A 38 0.58 3.89 5.55
C GLN A 38 -0.66 3.95 6.45
N ILE A 39 -0.96 2.86 7.16
CA ILE A 39 -2.07 2.80 8.12
C ILE A 39 -1.82 3.76 9.29
N ASP A 40 -0.61 3.72 9.87
CA ASP A 40 -0.21 4.57 10.99
C ASP A 40 -0.22 6.06 10.62
N ALA A 41 0.02 6.38 9.35
CA ALA A 41 -0.05 7.72 8.79
C ALA A 41 -1.45 8.15 8.32
N GLU A 42 -2.47 7.33 8.57
CA GLU A 42 -3.87 7.58 8.19
C GLU A 42 -4.08 7.83 6.69
N ILE A 43 -3.29 7.16 5.84
CA ILE A 43 -3.44 7.22 4.38
C ILE A 43 -4.75 6.53 3.96
N ASN A 44 -5.50 7.17 3.05
CA ASN A 44 -6.85 6.73 2.68
C ASN A 44 -6.84 5.54 1.70
N GLY A 45 -5.76 5.33 0.96
CA GLY A 45 -5.61 4.21 0.04
C GLY A 45 -4.19 4.00 -0.45
N ILE A 46 -3.89 2.76 -0.84
CA ILE A 46 -2.61 2.36 -1.41
C ILE A 46 -2.85 1.82 -2.82
N VAL A 47 -2.01 2.23 -3.77
CA VAL A 47 -1.94 1.69 -5.13
C VAL A 47 -0.72 0.77 -5.22
N VAL A 48 -0.94 -0.47 -5.67
CA VAL A 48 0.07 -1.54 -5.79
C VAL A 48 0.00 -2.22 -7.14
#